data_AF-A0A6J6PVY7-F1
#
_entry.id   AF-A0A6J6PVY7-F1
#
_cell.length_a   1.000
_cell.length_b   1.000
_cell.length_c   1.000
_cell.angle_alpha   90.00
_cell.angle_beta   90.00
_cell.angle_gamma   90.00
#
_symmetry.space_group_name_H-M   'P 1'
#
loop_
_entity.id
_entity.type
_entity.pdbx_description
1 polymer ?
#
loop_
_entity_poly.entity_id
_entity_poly.type
_entity_poly.pdbx_seq_one_letter_code
_entity_poly.pdbx_strand_id
1 'polypeptide(L)'
;MRVFNFRVLLSFLFIANLLSPPASASEIPASFSFQGSGYGHGVGMSQVGARGQALEGDSATAILNYYYKDVVVAPVQDDQILRVNVGHLLTSVSMKTDTKRAHIELFDADVGDGVLSVADAVITAKSNLTFTLLGNAAIPSIVETSGKIRTLPSGKSWTIRWSGTRDLEGINSLLSLKVGKSTTKYKYGQIQVKLVKSALLGYRIEVTNSVRLHDEYLWGIGEMPSSWPLAALQAQVIASRTYALNKAGKIKSACDCDLYSATADQSFVGYSKEAEARYGAIWKSVVTSTSIDDSHGVAILYHDLPIAAYFFSSSGGQTESAIDAWGSYVPYAIGVADPWSLQINLNARYVSWIRPVSQEVVAGAFSLDDVIRLEISNRHQSGTVASITATSSKGKKSVLTGEAFRSKAKLPSTWFDFEIPQISEATPAPTDTATSNL
;
A
#
# COMPACT_ATOMS: atom_id res chain seq x y z
N MET A 1 -95.63 56.29 -14.88
CA MET A 1 -94.56 56.62 -13.91
C MET A 1 -94.09 55.30 -13.28
N ARG A 2 -93.01 54.70 -13.82
CA ARG A 2 -92.43 53.44 -13.34
C ARG A 2 -90.93 53.68 -13.15
N VAL A 3 -90.46 53.41 -11.95
CA VAL A 3 -89.11 53.68 -11.45
C VAL A 3 -88.14 52.61 -12.00
N PHE A 4 -87.02 53.06 -12.57
CA PHE A 4 -85.90 52.22 -13.00
C PHE A 4 -84.96 51.95 -11.82
N ASN A 5 -84.71 50.67 -11.50
CA ASN A 5 -83.71 50.25 -10.51
C ASN A 5 -82.35 50.03 -11.19
N PHE A 6 -81.34 50.78 -10.74
CA PHE A 6 -79.93 50.57 -11.06
C PHE A 6 -79.37 49.43 -10.20
N ARG A 7 -78.70 48.44 -10.82
CA ARG A 7 -77.83 47.49 -10.12
C ARG A 7 -76.39 47.73 -10.58
N VAL A 8 -75.53 48.10 -9.62
CA VAL A 8 -74.08 48.24 -9.78
C VAL A 8 -73.45 46.84 -9.74
N LEU A 9 -72.70 46.47 -10.78
CA LEU A 9 -71.84 45.26 -10.77
C LEU A 9 -70.43 45.67 -10.32
N LEU A 10 -69.97 45.13 -9.19
CA LEU A 10 -68.56 45.20 -8.78
C LEU A 10 -67.78 44.06 -9.46
N SER A 11 -66.81 44.39 -10.29
CA SER A 11 -65.84 43.44 -10.84
C SER A 11 -64.66 43.26 -9.87
N PHE A 12 -64.47 42.06 -9.34
CA PHE A 12 -63.26 41.69 -8.59
C PHE A 12 -62.16 41.24 -9.57
N LEU A 13 -61.05 41.97 -9.62
CA LEU A 13 -59.81 41.53 -10.26
C LEU A 13 -59.13 40.48 -9.35
N PHE A 14 -58.98 39.24 -9.85
CA PHE A 14 -58.16 38.21 -9.20
C PHE A 14 -56.70 38.38 -9.65
N ILE A 15 -55.85 38.92 -8.79
CA ILE A 15 -54.39 38.92 -9.00
C ILE A 15 -53.87 37.55 -8.55
N ALA A 16 -53.54 36.68 -9.52
CA ALA A 16 -52.85 35.43 -9.24
C ALA A 16 -51.41 35.74 -8.84
N ASN A 17 -51.10 35.66 -7.54
CA ASN A 17 -49.73 35.61 -7.05
C ASN A 17 -49.09 34.30 -7.52
N LEU A 18 -48.27 34.38 -8.57
CA LEU A 18 -47.31 33.35 -8.93
C LEU A 18 -46.24 33.30 -7.83
N LEU A 19 -46.50 32.56 -6.75
CA LEU A 19 -45.45 32.14 -5.84
C LEU A 19 -44.47 31.28 -6.64
N SER A 20 -43.26 31.80 -6.83
CA SER A 20 -42.13 30.97 -7.23
C SER A 20 -41.99 29.85 -6.20
N PRO A 21 -41.88 28.57 -6.60
CA PRO A 21 -41.63 27.52 -5.62
C PRO A 21 -40.36 27.89 -4.83
N PRO A 22 -40.33 27.67 -3.50
CA PRO A 22 -39.12 27.88 -2.74
C PRO A 22 -38.00 27.08 -3.41
N ALA A 23 -36.85 27.72 -3.65
CA ALA A 23 -35.67 27.03 -4.14
C ALA A 23 -35.42 25.83 -3.21
N SER A 24 -35.66 24.62 -3.70
CA SER A 24 -35.40 23.41 -2.93
C SER A 24 -33.91 23.41 -2.61
N ALA A 25 -33.57 23.66 -1.35
CA ALA A 25 -32.22 23.45 -0.87
C ALA A 25 -31.87 22.00 -1.19
N SER A 26 -30.84 21.78 -2.00
CA SER A 26 -30.40 20.43 -2.32
C SER A 26 -30.08 19.73 -1.01
N GLU A 27 -30.75 18.62 -0.74
CA GLU A 27 -30.48 17.80 0.44
C GLU A 27 -29.00 17.39 0.40
N ILE A 28 -28.28 17.61 1.49
CA ILE A 28 -26.87 17.23 1.60
C ILE A 28 -26.84 15.73 1.91
N PRO A 29 -26.30 14.88 1.03
CA PRO A 29 -26.25 13.44 1.26
C PRO A 29 -25.40 13.11 2.50
N ALA A 30 -25.82 12.12 3.28
CA ALA A 30 -25.00 11.61 4.39
C ALA A 30 -23.77 10.82 3.91
N SER A 31 -23.86 10.22 2.72
CA SER A 31 -22.80 9.42 2.10
C SER A 31 -22.97 9.31 0.59
N PHE A 32 -21.89 8.94 -0.09
CA PHE A 32 -21.87 8.59 -1.51
C PHE A 32 -21.44 7.12 -1.64
N SER A 33 -22.16 6.34 -2.44
CA SER A 33 -21.80 4.94 -2.66
C SER A 33 -21.15 4.75 -4.03
N PHE A 34 -20.05 4.01 -4.03
CA PHE A 34 -19.24 3.72 -5.21
C PHE A 34 -19.22 2.22 -5.46
N GLN A 35 -19.32 1.83 -6.71
CA GLN A 35 -19.03 0.47 -7.17
C GLN A 35 -17.78 0.48 -8.04
N GLY A 36 -16.99 -0.59 -8.03
CA GLY A 36 -15.77 -0.64 -8.82
C GLY A 36 -15.13 -2.02 -8.89
N SER A 37 -13.93 -2.06 -9.45
CA SER A 37 -13.16 -3.29 -9.71
C SER A 37 -11.66 -3.03 -9.53
N GLY A 38 -10.89 -4.06 -9.25
CA GLY A 38 -9.47 -3.99 -8.99
C GLY A 38 -9.11 -3.43 -7.60
N TYR A 39 -7.82 -3.52 -7.28
CA TYR A 39 -7.22 -3.01 -6.05
C TYR A 39 -5.77 -2.58 -6.31
N GLY A 40 -5.46 -1.32 -5.96
CA GLY A 40 -4.14 -0.74 -6.16
C GLY A 40 -4.13 0.39 -7.19
N HIS A 41 -2.91 0.80 -7.58
CA HIS A 41 -2.69 1.98 -8.42
C HIS A 41 -2.75 1.69 -9.93
N GLY A 42 -2.85 0.44 -10.35
CA GLY A 42 -3.09 0.07 -11.75
C GLY A 42 -1.86 -0.01 -12.66
N VAL A 43 -0.69 0.46 -12.24
CA VAL A 43 0.49 0.61 -13.13
C VAL A 43 1.42 -0.62 -13.04
N GLY A 44 1.88 -1.12 -14.20
CA GLY A 44 2.83 -2.23 -14.28
C GLY A 44 2.17 -3.61 -14.12
N MET A 45 2.82 -4.53 -13.41
CA MET A 45 2.36 -5.92 -13.32
C MET A 45 1.15 -6.08 -12.38
N SER A 46 0.04 -6.58 -12.93
CA SER A 46 -1.11 -7.05 -12.14
C SER A 46 -0.78 -8.40 -11.51
N GLN A 47 -0.83 -8.51 -10.19
CA GLN A 47 -0.53 -9.76 -9.49
C GLN A 47 -1.57 -10.84 -9.84
N VAL A 48 -2.85 -10.51 -9.82
CA VAL A 48 -3.92 -11.43 -10.25
C VAL A 48 -3.76 -11.79 -11.73
N GLY A 49 -3.38 -10.84 -12.56
CA GLY A 49 -3.10 -11.09 -13.97
C GLY A 49 -1.93 -12.03 -14.21
N ALA A 50 -0.83 -11.85 -13.47
CA ALA A 50 0.31 -12.77 -13.45
C ALA A 50 -0.10 -14.18 -12.97
N ARG A 51 -0.99 -14.28 -11.98
CA ARG A 51 -1.57 -15.56 -11.56
C ARG A 51 -2.37 -16.21 -12.68
N GLY A 52 -3.20 -15.45 -13.40
CA GLY A 52 -3.98 -15.94 -14.52
C GLY A 52 -3.11 -16.49 -15.64
N GLN A 53 -2.15 -15.70 -16.12
CA GLN A 53 -1.17 -16.11 -17.14
C GLN A 53 -0.37 -17.35 -16.71
N ALA A 54 0.08 -17.41 -15.45
CA ALA A 54 0.79 -18.57 -14.94
C ALA A 54 -0.08 -19.85 -14.90
N LEU A 55 -1.39 -19.74 -14.70
CA LEU A 55 -2.32 -20.87 -14.80
C LEU A 55 -2.58 -21.30 -16.25
N GLU A 56 -2.40 -20.39 -17.20
CA GLU A 56 -2.46 -20.66 -18.65
C GLU A 56 -1.15 -21.23 -19.21
N GLY A 57 -0.09 -21.29 -18.38
CA GLY A 57 1.18 -21.93 -18.72
C GLY A 57 2.30 -20.95 -19.07
N ASP A 58 2.09 -19.64 -18.94
CA ASP A 58 3.12 -18.65 -19.21
C ASP A 58 4.28 -18.72 -18.22
N SER A 59 5.50 -18.55 -18.75
CA SER A 59 6.71 -18.41 -17.94
C SER A 59 6.76 -17.05 -17.23
N ALA A 60 7.58 -16.94 -16.19
CA ALA A 60 7.81 -15.66 -15.50
C ALA A 60 8.27 -14.56 -16.47
N THR A 61 9.18 -14.88 -17.41
CA THR A 61 9.65 -13.93 -18.42
C THR A 61 8.55 -13.49 -19.37
N ALA A 62 7.66 -14.40 -19.79
CA ALA A 62 6.51 -14.05 -20.64
C ALA A 62 5.55 -13.10 -19.90
N ILE A 63 5.23 -13.40 -18.64
CA ILE A 63 4.40 -12.54 -17.78
C ILE A 63 5.02 -11.14 -17.65
N LEU A 64 6.33 -11.05 -17.39
CA LEU A 64 7.00 -9.77 -17.22
C LEU A 64 7.05 -8.96 -18.53
N ASN A 65 7.37 -9.59 -19.67
CA ASN A 65 7.36 -8.93 -20.98
C ASN A 65 5.94 -8.56 -21.44
N TYR A 66 4.91 -9.20 -20.90
CA TYR A 66 3.54 -8.79 -21.12
C TYR A 66 3.25 -7.42 -20.48
N TYR A 67 3.62 -7.24 -19.21
CA TYR A 67 3.32 -6.02 -18.45
C TYR A 67 4.32 -4.89 -18.62
N TYR A 68 5.57 -5.19 -18.94
CA TYR A 68 6.63 -4.19 -19.13
C TYR A 68 7.10 -4.21 -20.59
N LYS A 69 7.08 -3.04 -21.25
CA LYS A 69 7.40 -2.93 -22.68
C LYS A 69 8.84 -2.53 -22.94
N ASP A 70 9.38 -3.04 -24.04
CA ASP A 70 10.74 -2.74 -24.51
C ASP A 70 11.82 -3.00 -23.45
N VAL A 71 11.57 -3.99 -22.58
CA VAL A 71 12.49 -4.42 -21.53
C VAL A 71 13.20 -5.72 -21.90
N VAL A 72 14.30 -5.99 -21.21
CA VAL A 72 15.00 -7.28 -21.26
C VAL A 72 15.00 -7.87 -19.85
N VAL A 73 14.62 -9.13 -19.73
CA VAL A 73 14.75 -9.90 -18.48
C VAL A 73 16.10 -10.63 -18.51
N ALA A 74 17.08 -10.16 -17.76
CA ALA A 74 18.47 -10.61 -17.84
C ALA A 74 19.16 -10.67 -16.46
N PRO A 75 20.27 -11.43 -16.34
CA PRO A 75 21.14 -11.42 -15.16
C PRO A 75 21.72 -10.03 -14.88
N VAL A 76 21.77 -9.65 -13.59
CA VAL A 76 22.44 -8.46 -13.07
C VAL A 76 23.05 -8.75 -11.70
N GLN A 77 24.10 -8.02 -11.35
CA GLN A 77 24.66 -8.06 -10.01
C GLN A 77 23.65 -7.48 -9.01
N ASP A 78 23.35 -8.22 -7.95
CA ASP A 78 22.30 -7.89 -6.98
C ASP A 78 22.69 -8.20 -5.52
N ASP A 79 23.98 -8.23 -5.22
CA ASP A 79 24.54 -8.47 -3.89
C ASP A 79 24.63 -7.21 -3.00
N GLN A 80 24.01 -6.10 -3.40
CA GLN A 80 24.06 -4.86 -2.63
C GLN A 80 23.34 -5.00 -1.28
N ILE A 81 23.84 -4.28 -0.27
CA ILE A 81 23.16 -4.18 1.03
C ILE A 81 22.15 -3.05 0.98
N LEU A 82 20.90 -3.37 1.30
CA LEU A 82 19.78 -2.42 1.35
C LEU A 82 19.46 -2.04 2.79
N ARG A 83 19.29 -0.74 3.06
CA ARG A 83 18.68 -0.23 4.29
C ARG A 83 17.17 -0.17 4.13
N VAL A 84 16.46 -1.13 4.70
CA VAL A 84 14.98 -1.15 4.71
C VAL A 84 14.46 -0.53 5.99
N ASN A 85 13.70 0.56 5.92
CA ASN A 85 13.06 1.17 7.09
C ASN A 85 11.95 0.27 7.64
N VAL A 86 12.16 -0.20 8.86
CA VAL A 86 11.29 -1.11 9.60
C VAL A 86 10.67 -0.46 10.84
N GLY A 87 10.92 0.84 11.04
CA GLY A 87 10.36 1.66 12.10
C GLY A 87 10.51 3.14 11.76
N HIS A 88 9.40 3.82 11.47
CA HIS A 88 9.40 5.19 10.97
C HIS A 88 8.85 6.19 11.97
N LEU A 89 9.53 7.32 12.15
CA LEU A 89 9.15 8.45 13.00
C LEU A 89 8.79 8.06 14.45
N LEU A 90 9.57 7.16 15.05
CA LEU A 90 9.27 6.59 16.37
C LEU A 90 9.72 7.49 17.53
N THR A 91 9.07 7.32 18.67
CA THR A 91 9.53 7.87 19.96
C THR A 91 10.11 6.80 20.88
N SER A 92 9.84 5.52 20.61
CA SER A 92 10.44 4.39 21.32
C SER A 92 10.41 3.13 20.47
N VAL A 93 11.45 2.30 20.62
CA VAL A 93 11.55 0.98 20.00
C VAL A 93 12.29 0.03 20.94
N SER A 94 11.86 -1.22 20.97
CA SER A 94 12.48 -2.26 21.81
C SER A 94 12.85 -3.48 20.99
N MET A 95 13.95 -4.12 21.36
CA MET A 95 14.52 -5.27 20.67
C MET A 95 14.98 -6.32 21.68
N LYS A 96 14.78 -7.59 21.33
CA LYS A 96 15.34 -8.72 22.10
C LYS A 96 15.50 -9.94 21.21
N THR A 97 16.30 -10.89 21.67
CA THR A 97 16.26 -12.26 21.17
C THR A 97 15.74 -13.19 22.27
N ASP A 98 14.78 -14.04 21.93
CA ASP A 98 14.27 -15.08 22.84
C ASP A 98 15.02 -16.42 22.64
N THR A 99 15.94 -16.50 21.66
CA THR A 99 16.70 -17.71 21.35
C THR A 99 17.71 -18.00 22.46
N LYS A 100 17.62 -19.19 23.05
CA LYS A 100 18.52 -19.61 24.13
C LYS A 100 19.98 -19.60 23.64
N ARG A 101 20.88 -18.99 24.43
CA ARG A 101 22.32 -18.79 24.15
C ARG A 101 22.64 -17.80 23.01
N ALA A 102 21.64 -17.17 22.40
CA ALA A 102 21.89 -16.04 21.51
C ALA A 102 22.18 -14.77 22.32
N HIS A 103 22.83 -13.82 21.68
CA HIS A 103 23.06 -12.49 22.23
C HIS A 103 22.94 -11.43 21.13
N ILE A 104 22.85 -10.19 21.57
CA ILE A 104 22.86 -9.00 20.73
C ILE A 104 24.09 -8.17 21.13
N GLU A 105 24.79 -7.64 20.14
CA GLU A 105 25.85 -6.65 20.30
C GLU A 105 25.35 -5.28 19.85
N LEU A 106 25.64 -4.27 20.66
CA LEU A 106 25.33 -2.87 20.40
C LEU A 106 26.62 -2.08 20.20
N PHE A 107 26.63 -1.26 19.16
CA PHE A 107 27.70 -0.34 18.81
C PHE A 107 27.15 1.09 18.79
N ASP A 108 27.81 2.04 19.43
CA ASP A 108 27.51 3.48 19.43
C ASP A 108 28.04 4.18 18.17
N ALA A 109 27.74 3.59 17.01
CA ALA A 109 28.13 4.09 15.69
C ALA A 109 27.23 3.51 14.59
N ASP A 110 27.26 4.14 13.41
CA ASP A 110 26.77 3.56 12.16
C ASP A 110 27.86 2.65 11.57
N VAL A 111 27.83 1.37 11.94
CA VAL A 111 28.82 0.37 11.53
C VAL A 111 28.30 -0.32 10.26
N GLY A 112 29.08 -0.24 9.18
CA GLY A 112 28.75 -0.88 7.90
C GLY A 112 28.64 -2.40 8.00
N ASP A 113 27.92 -3.00 7.06
CA ASP A 113 27.81 -4.45 6.89
C ASP A 113 29.23 -5.07 6.72
N GLY A 114 29.49 -6.18 7.39
CA GLY A 114 30.79 -6.87 7.36
C GLY A 114 31.97 -6.13 8.03
N VAL A 115 31.79 -4.90 8.50
CA VAL A 115 32.86 -4.14 9.18
C VAL A 115 33.07 -4.71 10.60
N LEU A 116 34.30 -5.08 10.93
CA LEU A 116 34.67 -5.49 12.29
C LEU A 116 34.73 -4.28 13.22
N SER A 117 34.12 -4.39 14.39
CA SER A 117 34.12 -3.37 15.43
C SER A 117 34.03 -4.03 16.81
N VAL A 118 34.30 -3.27 17.87
CA VAL A 118 34.17 -3.74 19.26
C VAL A 118 32.83 -3.26 19.81
N ALA A 119 32.04 -4.17 20.37
CA ALA A 119 30.74 -3.84 20.93
C ALA A 119 30.87 -3.00 22.22
N ASP A 120 30.06 -1.94 22.33
CA ASP A 120 29.94 -1.13 23.55
C ASP A 120 29.09 -1.82 24.62
N ALA A 121 28.18 -2.70 24.19
CA ALA A 121 27.37 -3.50 25.10
C ALA A 121 26.95 -4.83 24.47
N VAL A 122 26.92 -5.86 25.31
CA VAL A 122 26.32 -7.16 24.99
C VAL A 122 25.01 -7.32 25.77
N ILE A 123 23.97 -7.79 25.09
CA ILE A 123 22.63 -8.04 25.63
C ILE A 123 22.33 -9.53 25.49
N THR A 124 22.16 -10.21 26.61
CA THR A 124 21.87 -11.65 26.66
C THR A 124 20.42 -11.96 26.30
N ALA A 125 20.16 -13.20 25.85
CA ALA A 125 18.82 -13.66 25.53
C ALA A 125 17.78 -13.31 26.61
N LYS A 126 16.58 -12.92 26.16
CA LYS A 126 15.42 -12.44 26.93
C LYS A 126 15.56 -11.06 27.60
N SER A 127 16.77 -10.50 27.67
CA SER A 127 16.94 -9.08 28.06
C SER A 127 16.46 -8.17 26.92
N ASN A 128 15.90 -7.00 27.26
CA ASN A 128 15.38 -6.05 26.27
C ASN A 128 16.33 -4.87 26.11
N LEU A 129 16.74 -4.59 24.89
CA LEU A 129 17.36 -3.33 24.49
C LEU A 129 16.25 -2.36 24.05
N THR A 130 16.15 -1.19 24.68
CA THR A 130 15.11 -0.21 24.37
C THR A 130 15.72 1.15 24.13
N PHE A 131 15.36 1.77 23.01
CA PHE A 131 15.68 3.15 22.70
C PHE A 131 14.45 4.01 22.97
N THR A 132 14.64 5.10 23.71
CA THR A 132 13.58 6.05 24.03
C THR A 132 14.03 7.46 23.68
N LEU A 133 13.19 8.18 22.94
CA LEU A 133 13.38 9.59 22.65
C LEU A 133 13.01 10.41 23.89
N LEU A 134 13.98 11.13 24.45
CA LEU A 134 13.79 12.08 25.54
C LEU A 134 14.28 13.45 25.07
N GLY A 135 13.34 14.38 24.83
CA GLY A 135 13.64 15.66 24.20
C GLY A 135 14.24 15.48 22.80
N ASN A 136 15.49 15.91 22.62
CA ASN A 136 16.22 15.85 21.35
C ASN A 136 17.29 14.76 21.31
N ALA A 137 17.28 13.80 22.24
CA ALA A 137 18.24 12.70 22.32
C ALA A 137 17.52 11.36 22.40
N ALA A 138 18.09 10.34 21.75
CA ALA A 138 17.69 8.95 21.99
C ALA A 138 18.60 8.35 23.06
N ILE A 139 18.00 7.65 24.01
CA ILE A 139 18.70 7.03 25.14
C ILE A 139 18.48 5.52 25.04
N PRO A 140 19.54 4.72 24.84
CA PRO A 140 19.45 3.27 24.95
C PRO A 140 19.43 2.84 26.41
N SER A 141 18.67 1.79 26.69
CA SER A 141 18.61 1.14 28.00
C SER A 141 18.47 -0.37 27.84
N ILE A 142 19.05 -1.12 28.75
CA ILE A 142 18.96 -2.58 28.79
C ILE A 142 18.19 -2.96 30.04
N VAL A 143 17.09 -3.68 29.86
CA VAL A 143 16.32 -4.30 30.94
C VAL A 143 16.70 -5.78 30.98
N GLU A 144 17.49 -6.15 31.98
CA GLU A 144 17.93 -7.52 32.20
C GLU A 144 16.78 -8.40 32.69
N THR A 145 16.92 -9.73 32.54
CA THR A 145 15.91 -10.69 33.05
C THR A 145 15.73 -10.64 34.57
N SER A 146 16.70 -10.08 35.30
CA SER A 146 16.64 -9.81 36.74
C SER A 146 15.71 -8.64 37.09
N GLY A 147 15.28 -7.85 36.10
CA GLY A 147 14.58 -6.58 36.29
C GLY A 147 15.52 -5.38 36.46
N LYS A 148 16.84 -5.59 36.54
CA LYS A 148 17.83 -4.51 36.60
C LYS A 148 17.84 -3.73 35.30
N ILE A 149 17.83 -2.41 35.40
CA ILE A 149 17.91 -1.49 34.26
C ILE A 149 19.33 -0.91 34.19
N ARG A 150 19.98 -1.02 33.03
CA ARG A 150 21.26 -0.39 32.70
C ARG A 150 21.04 0.65 31.61
N THR A 151 21.17 1.93 31.94
CA THR A 151 21.12 3.03 30.96
C THR A 151 22.47 3.19 30.29
N LEU A 152 22.49 3.40 28.98
CA LEU A 152 23.69 3.63 28.18
C LEU A 152 23.79 5.12 27.78
N PRO A 153 24.98 5.59 27.36
CA PRO A 153 25.13 6.96 26.87
C PRO A 153 24.15 7.31 25.75
N SER A 154 23.68 8.56 25.73
CA SER A 154 22.88 9.06 24.62
C SER A 154 23.76 9.31 23.40
N GLY A 155 23.19 9.13 22.21
CA GLY A 155 23.88 9.23 20.93
C GLY A 155 22.92 9.61 19.82
N LYS A 156 23.37 9.46 18.57
CA LYS A 156 22.56 9.76 17.37
C LYS A 156 22.40 8.58 16.43
N SER A 157 23.26 7.58 16.53
CA SER A 157 23.26 6.42 15.65
C SER A 157 23.83 5.22 16.38
N TRP A 158 23.16 4.07 16.24
CA TRP A 158 23.59 2.80 16.81
C TRP A 158 23.43 1.69 15.79
N THR A 159 24.33 0.71 15.87
CA THR A 159 24.23 -0.54 15.13
C THR A 159 23.98 -1.69 16.10
N ILE A 160 23.09 -2.59 15.71
CA ILE A 160 22.67 -3.73 16.50
C ILE A 160 22.87 -4.98 15.65
N ARG A 161 23.72 -5.89 16.11
CA ARG A 161 23.97 -7.20 15.49
C ARG A 161 23.51 -8.30 16.43
N TRP A 162 23.04 -9.43 15.90
CA TRP A 162 22.62 -10.57 16.72
C TRP A 162 23.16 -11.88 16.19
N SER A 163 23.37 -12.84 17.10
CA SER A 163 24.06 -14.09 16.80
C SER A 163 23.38 -14.88 15.68
N GLY A 164 24.20 -15.49 14.83
CA GLY A 164 23.75 -16.33 13.73
C GLY A 164 23.27 -15.54 12.51
N THR A 165 23.80 -14.33 12.35
CA THR A 165 23.70 -13.51 11.13
C THR A 165 25.06 -13.45 10.44
N ARG A 166 25.14 -12.86 9.25
CA ARG A 166 26.42 -12.63 8.55
C ARG A 166 27.35 -11.71 9.34
N ASP A 167 26.79 -10.78 10.10
CA ASP A 167 27.54 -9.75 10.82
C ASP A 167 27.95 -10.17 12.25
N LEU A 168 27.38 -11.26 12.77
CA LEU A 168 27.73 -11.80 14.09
C LEU A 168 27.55 -13.32 14.14
N GLU A 169 28.68 -14.02 14.21
CA GLU A 169 28.70 -15.48 14.33
C GLU A 169 27.99 -15.97 15.60
N GLY A 170 27.53 -17.22 15.55
CA GLY A 170 26.92 -17.90 16.70
C GLY A 170 25.67 -18.68 16.32
N ILE A 171 24.80 -18.89 17.30
CA ILE A 171 23.58 -19.68 17.11
C ILE A 171 22.56 -18.86 16.32
N ASN A 172 22.05 -19.45 15.23
CA ASN A 172 20.91 -18.92 14.47
C ASN A 172 19.79 -18.48 15.39
N SER A 173 19.49 -17.18 15.37
CA SER A 173 18.53 -16.58 16.28
C SER A 173 17.59 -15.62 15.58
N LEU A 174 16.50 -15.29 16.27
CA LEU A 174 15.54 -14.29 15.80
C LEU A 174 15.65 -13.05 16.68
N LEU A 175 15.77 -11.89 16.03
CA LEU A 175 15.57 -10.61 16.66
C LEU A 175 14.07 -10.26 16.61
N SER A 176 13.47 -10.04 17.76
CA SER A 176 12.11 -9.48 17.87
C SER A 176 12.21 -7.97 18.03
N LEU A 177 11.73 -7.22 17.03
CA LEU A 177 11.59 -5.77 17.05
C LEU A 177 10.16 -5.41 17.44
N LYS A 178 10.01 -4.68 18.54
CA LYS A 178 8.71 -4.21 19.03
C LYS A 178 8.56 -2.71 18.83
N VAL A 179 7.52 -2.33 18.08
CA VAL A 179 7.12 -0.95 17.84
C VAL A 179 5.66 -0.80 18.28
N GLY A 180 5.44 -0.03 19.35
CA GLY A 180 4.12 0.06 19.99
C GLY A 180 3.59 -1.31 20.43
N LYS A 181 2.47 -1.74 19.83
CA LYS A 181 1.85 -3.05 20.11
C LYS A 181 2.29 -4.14 19.14
N SER A 182 2.94 -3.79 18.03
CA SER A 182 3.34 -4.72 16.98
C SER A 182 4.73 -5.28 17.26
N THR A 183 4.93 -6.55 16.97
CA THR A 183 6.25 -7.21 17.02
C THR A 183 6.53 -7.88 15.70
N THR A 184 7.64 -7.51 15.06
CA THR A 184 8.14 -8.13 13.84
C THR A 184 9.42 -8.89 14.16
N LYS A 185 9.63 -10.03 13.52
CA LYS A 185 10.82 -10.86 13.74
C LYS A 185 11.74 -10.81 12.53
N TYR A 186 13.04 -10.67 12.77
CA TYR A 186 14.07 -10.69 11.75
C TYR A 186 15.06 -11.81 12.04
N LYS A 187 15.44 -12.53 10.98
CA LYS A 187 16.43 -13.61 11.03
C LYS A 187 17.77 -13.19 10.46
N TYR A 188 17.77 -12.22 9.54
CA TYR A 188 18.93 -11.78 8.78
C TYR A 188 19.13 -10.26 8.88
N GLY A 189 20.36 -9.85 8.56
CA GLY A 189 20.81 -8.47 8.54
C GLY A 189 21.37 -7.95 9.86
N GLN A 190 21.53 -6.65 9.92
CA GLN A 190 21.85 -5.87 11.12
C GLN A 190 20.90 -4.66 11.21
N ILE A 191 20.56 -4.23 12.41
CA ILE A 191 19.65 -3.09 12.60
C ILE A 191 20.44 -1.81 12.87
N GLN A 192 20.09 -0.72 12.20
CA GLN A 192 20.49 0.63 12.58
C GLN A 192 19.34 1.33 13.29
N VAL A 193 19.66 2.04 14.38
CA VAL A 193 18.75 2.98 15.03
C VAL A 193 19.37 4.36 14.91
N LYS A 194 18.66 5.30 14.28
CA LYS A 194 19.18 6.63 14.01
C LYS A 194 18.20 7.71 14.39
N LEU A 195 18.72 8.81 14.91
CA LEU A 195 17.95 9.99 15.20
C LEU A 195 17.89 10.90 13.96
N VAL A 196 16.70 11.06 13.37
CA VAL A 196 16.46 11.90 12.18
C VAL A 196 15.55 13.06 12.54
N LYS A 197 15.84 14.25 11.99
CA LYS A 197 15.02 15.45 12.23
C LYS A 197 13.87 15.53 11.22
N SER A 198 12.66 15.25 11.68
CA SER A 198 11.42 15.51 10.93
C SER A 198 11.08 16.99 10.92
N ALA A 199 10.63 17.51 9.78
CA ALA A 199 10.24 18.91 9.62
C ALA A 199 9.07 19.31 10.53
N LEU A 200 8.10 18.41 10.73
CA LEU A 200 6.87 18.68 11.49
C LEU A 200 6.96 18.23 12.95
N LEU A 201 7.74 17.19 13.23
CA LEU A 201 7.71 16.49 14.51
C LEU A 201 8.96 16.68 15.36
N GLY A 202 10.00 17.33 14.83
CA GLY A 202 11.32 17.40 15.46
C GLY A 202 12.09 16.08 15.32
N TYR A 203 13.00 15.79 16.25
CA TYR A 203 13.76 14.53 16.18
C TYR A 203 12.86 13.31 16.40
N ARG A 204 13.08 12.28 15.61
CA ARG A 204 12.44 10.97 15.72
C ARG A 204 13.45 9.85 15.49
N ILE A 205 13.11 8.68 16.00
CA ILE A 205 13.88 7.46 15.82
C ILE A 205 13.44 6.80 14.51
N GLU A 206 14.40 6.60 13.62
CA GLU A 206 14.28 5.73 12.45
C GLU A 206 15.01 4.42 12.74
N VAL A 207 14.42 3.31 12.30
CA VAL A 207 14.98 1.97 12.45
C VAL A 207 15.06 1.33 11.08
N THR A 208 16.26 0.94 10.66
CA THR A 208 16.47 0.25 9.39
C THR A 208 17.07 -1.13 9.61
N ASN A 209 16.70 -2.08 8.76
CA ASN A 209 17.35 -3.38 8.66
C ASN A 209 18.23 -3.38 7.40
N SER A 210 19.54 -3.48 7.59
CA SER A 210 20.50 -3.68 6.51
C SER A 210 20.54 -5.15 6.13
N VAL A 211 20.06 -5.48 4.94
CA VAL A 211 19.96 -6.86 4.42
C VAL A 211 20.53 -6.95 3.02
N ARG A 212 21.13 -8.09 2.68
CA ARG A 212 21.57 -8.37 1.32
C ARG A 212 20.37 -8.51 0.38
N LEU A 213 20.40 -7.79 -0.74
CA LEU A 213 19.31 -7.77 -1.72
C LEU A 213 19.10 -9.16 -2.34
N HIS A 214 20.19 -9.81 -2.77
CA HIS A 214 20.20 -11.11 -3.44
C HIS A 214 19.28 -12.17 -2.82
N ASP A 215 19.20 -12.20 -1.48
CA ASP A 215 18.51 -13.25 -0.73
C ASP A 215 17.76 -12.74 0.50
N GLU A 216 18.44 -12.18 1.50
CA GLU A 216 17.88 -11.81 2.81
C GLU A 216 16.69 -10.86 2.69
N TYR A 217 16.78 -9.90 1.77
CA TYR A 217 15.68 -9.00 1.42
C TYR A 217 14.51 -9.74 0.76
N LEU A 218 14.80 -10.48 -0.32
CA LEU A 218 13.78 -11.16 -1.13
C LEU A 218 13.06 -12.27 -0.35
N TRP A 219 13.74 -12.95 0.57
CA TRP A 219 13.10 -13.93 1.47
C TRP A 219 12.08 -13.29 2.41
N GLY A 220 12.18 -11.99 2.68
CA GLY A 220 11.25 -11.23 3.50
C GLY A 220 10.14 -10.50 2.73
N ILE A 221 10.08 -10.61 1.40
CA ILE A 221 9.04 -9.95 0.59
C ILE A 221 7.68 -10.66 0.75
N GLY A 222 6.68 -9.90 1.20
CA GLY A 222 5.33 -10.34 1.52
C GLY A 222 4.25 -9.82 0.57
N GLU A 223 4.57 -9.64 -0.71
CA GLU A 223 3.66 -8.99 -1.70
C GLU A 223 2.61 -9.92 -2.30
N MET A 224 2.97 -11.19 -2.50
CA MET A 224 2.14 -12.16 -3.20
C MET A 224 1.90 -13.39 -2.30
N PRO A 225 0.68 -13.98 -2.27
CA PRO A 225 0.44 -15.21 -1.54
C PRO A 225 1.34 -16.34 -2.03
N SER A 226 2.07 -16.99 -1.12
CA SER A 226 3.06 -18.02 -1.45
C SER A 226 2.46 -19.32 -2.02
N SER A 227 1.14 -19.44 -2.01
CA SER A 227 0.40 -20.57 -2.59
C SER A 227 0.11 -20.41 -4.08
N TRP A 228 0.45 -19.27 -4.68
CA TRP A 228 0.21 -19.01 -6.10
C TRP A 228 1.15 -19.80 -7.02
N PRO A 229 0.81 -19.94 -8.31
CA PRO A 229 1.61 -20.70 -9.26
C PRO A 229 3.06 -20.22 -9.34
N LEU A 230 3.98 -21.16 -9.59
CA LEU A 230 5.41 -20.92 -9.55
C LEU A 230 5.86 -19.76 -10.46
N ALA A 231 5.37 -19.71 -11.70
CA ALA A 231 5.73 -18.65 -12.65
C ALA A 231 5.29 -17.25 -12.18
N ALA A 232 4.14 -17.14 -11.51
CA ALA A 232 3.69 -15.88 -10.91
C ALA A 232 4.58 -15.46 -9.73
N LEU A 233 4.97 -16.43 -8.87
CA LEU A 233 5.90 -16.18 -7.76
C LEU A 233 7.28 -15.74 -8.29
N GLN A 234 7.79 -16.39 -9.34
CA GLN A 234 9.06 -16.01 -9.99
C GLN A 234 8.99 -14.60 -10.59
N ALA A 235 7.90 -14.27 -11.30
CA ALA A 235 7.67 -12.93 -11.82
C ALA A 235 7.65 -11.88 -10.70
N GLN A 236 6.99 -12.18 -9.57
CA GLN A 236 7.00 -11.31 -8.39
C GLN A 236 8.39 -11.13 -7.80
N VAL A 237 9.19 -12.19 -7.65
CA VAL A 237 10.56 -12.08 -7.14
C VAL A 237 11.42 -11.21 -8.07
N ILE A 238 11.36 -11.44 -9.38
CA ILE A 238 12.13 -10.66 -10.36
C ILE A 238 11.70 -9.19 -10.35
N ALA A 239 10.40 -8.90 -10.32
CA ALA A 239 9.89 -7.54 -10.19
C ALA A 239 10.34 -6.88 -8.88
N SER A 240 10.29 -7.62 -7.76
CA SER A 240 10.72 -7.12 -6.46
C SER A 240 12.21 -6.83 -6.40
N ARG A 241 13.05 -7.73 -6.93
CA ARG A 241 14.50 -7.53 -7.09
C ARG A 241 14.79 -6.28 -7.89
N THR A 242 14.12 -6.14 -9.04
CA THR A 242 14.32 -5.01 -9.95
C THR A 242 13.96 -3.68 -9.29
N TYR A 243 12.82 -3.61 -8.59
CA TYR A 243 12.42 -2.41 -7.87
C TYR A 243 13.46 -2.04 -6.79
N ALA A 244 13.93 -3.02 -6.02
CA ALA A 244 14.92 -2.79 -4.98
C ALA A 244 16.28 -2.33 -5.56
N LEU A 245 16.73 -2.93 -6.66
CA LEU A 245 17.92 -2.49 -7.40
C LEU A 245 17.81 -1.05 -7.89
N ASN A 246 16.63 -0.64 -8.40
CA ASN A 246 16.39 0.74 -8.83
C ASN A 246 16.51 1.76 -7.67
N LYS A 247 16.25 1.33 -6.42
CA LYS A 247 16.34 2.16 -5.21
C LYS A 247 17.69 2.06 -4.50
N ALA A 248 18.46 1.00 -4.72
CA ALA A 248 19.70 0.73 -4.01
C ALA A 248 20.70 1.90 -4.09
N GLY A 249 21.31 2.24 -2.97
CA GLY A 249 22.29 3.31 -2.83
C GLY A 249 21.71 4.72 -2.80
N LYS A 250 20.38 4.87 -2.90
CA LYS A 250 19.69 6.18 -2.90
C LYS A 250 19.08 6.44 -1.53
N ILE A 251 19.93 6.61 -0.52
CA ILE A 251 19.50 6.82 0.87
C ILE A 251 18.65 8.09 1.00
N LYS A 252 17.39 7.91 1.39
CA LYS A 252 16.46 8.97 1.72
C LYS A 252 16.79 9.48 3.12
N SER A 253 17.16 10.75 3.23
CA SER A 253 17.51 11.37 4.53
C SER A 253 16.36 11.36 5.54
N ALA A 254 15.10 11.33 5.07
CA ALA A 254 13.91 11.32 5.93
C ALA A 254 13.69 10.01 6.72
N CYS A 255 14.29 8.89 6.29
CA CYS A 255 14.15 7.58 6.93
C CYS A 255 15.49 6.85 7.14
N ASP A 256 16.60 7.44 6.67
CA ASP A 256 17.92 6.82 6.56
C ASP A 256 17.90 5.49 5.79
N CYS A 257 17.08 5.40 4.74
CA CYS A 257 16.74 4.14 4.09
C CYS A 257 16.73 4.23 2.56
N ASP A 258 16.99 3.09 1.89
CA ASP A 258 16.71 2.90 0.47
C ASP A 258 15.21 2.72 0.24
N LEU A 259 14.57 1.91 1.10
CA LEU A 259 13.21 1.40 0.94
C LEU A 259 12.45 1.46 2.27
N TYR A 260 11.16 1.77 2.23
CA TYR A 260 10.23 1.51 3.33
C TYR A 260 9.73 0.06 3.32
N SER A 261 9.52 -0.56 4.48
CA SER A 261 8.96 -1.92 4.59
C SER A 261 7.43 -2.00 4.39
N ALA A 262 6.81 -0.95 3.85
CA ALA A 262 5.36 -0.78 3.75
C ALA A 262 4.97 -0.42 2.30
N THR A 263 3.67 -0.25 2.06
CA THR A 263 3.08 0.03 0.73
C THR A 263 3.61 1.31 0.05
N ALA A 264 4.40 2.13 0.73
CA ALA A 264 5.12 3.25 0.12
C ALA A 264 6.25 2.79 -0.81
N ASP A 265 6.83 1.62 -0.54
CA ASP A 265 7.79 0.93 -1.41
C ASP A 265 7.35 -0.53 -1.57
N GLN A 266 7.84 -1.44 -0.70
CA GLN A 266 7.50 -2.87 -0.78
C GLN A 266 7.22 -3.44 0.60
N SER A 267 6.27 -4.36 0.67
CA SER A 267 5.90 -5.13 1.86
C SER A 267 7.04 -6.07 2.26
N PHE A 268 7.96 -5.57 3.09
CA PHE A 268 9.03 -6.36 3.70
C PHE A 268 8.60 -6.79 5.11
N VAL A 269 8.21 -8.05 5.25
CA VAL A 269 7.63 -8.61 6.48
C VAL A 269 8.64 -9.37 7.35
N GLY A 270 9.91 -9.40 6.92
CA GLY A 270 10.98 -10.11 7.62
C GLY A 270 10.72 -11.62 7.68
N TYR A 271 10.98 -12.23 8.84
CA TYR A 271 10.95 -13.68 9.00
C TYR A 271 9.56 -14.30 8.84
N SER A 272 8.46 -13.53 8.93
CA SER A 272 7.12 -14.12 8.84
C SER A 272 6.84 -14.79 7.50
N LYS A 273 7.48 -14.34 6.41
CA LYS A 273 7.39 -14.96 5.09
C LYS A 273 8.06 -16.33 5.06
N GLU A 274 9.31 -16.41 5.52
CA GLU A 274 10.02 -17.68 5.64
C GLU A 274 9.36 -18.64 6.65
N ALA A 275 8.70 -18.09 7.68
CA ALA A 275 8.03 -18.88 8.72
C ALA A 275 6.70 -19.51 8.28
N GLU A 276 6.20 -19.23 7.07
CA GLU A 276 4.98 -19.85 6.56
C GLU A 276 5.15 -21.38 6.48
N ALA A 277 4.28 -22.11 7.19
CA ALA A 277 4.27 -23.57 7.14
C ALA A 277 4.12 -24.04 5.69
N ARG A 278 4.99 -24.96 5.25
CA ARG A 278 5.14 -25.45 3.85
C ARG A 278 5.61 -24.38 2.85
N TYR A 279 4.98 -23.21 2.83
CA TYR A 279 5.18 -22.23 1.77
C TYR A 279 6.44 -21.37 1.94
N GLY A 280 6.96 -21.20 3.15
CA GLY A 280 8.19 -20.43 3.35
C GLY A 280 9.40 -21.07 2.66
N ALA A 281 9.50 -22.41 2.70
CA ALA A 281 10.52 -23.16 1.97
C ALA A 281 10.36 -23.04 0.44
N ILE A 282 9.11 -23.05 -0.05
CA ILE A 282 8.80 -22.84 -1.46
C ILE A 282 9.20 -21.42 -1.88
N TRP A 283 8.87 -20.40 -1.07
CA TRP A 283 9.25 -19.02 -1.37
C TRP A 283 10.77 -18.86 -1.49
N LYS A 284 11.54 -19.44 -0.56
CA LYS A 284 13.01 -19.43 -0.64
C LYS A 284 13.53 -20.16 -1.89
N SER A 285 12.92 -21.27 -2.29
CA SER A 285 13.32 -21.97 -3.52
C SER A 285 12.95 -21.16 -4.77
N VAL A 286 11.84 -20.43 -4.77
CA VAL A 286 11.50 -19.47 -5.84
C VAL A 286 12.58 -18.39 -5.95
N VAL A 287 12.96 -17.77 -4.82
CA VAL A 287 14.05 -16.75 -4.82
C VAL A 287 15.31 -17.32 -5.44
N THR A 288 15.75 -18.49 -4.96
CA THR A 288 16.93 -19.20 -5.48
C THR A 288 16.82 -19.53 -6.97
N SER A 289 15.63 -19.92 -7.45
CA SER A 289 15.40 -20.26 -8.87
C SER A 289 15.51 -19.07 -9.83
N THR A 290 15.56 -17.85 -9.29
CA THR A 290 15.77 -16.60 -10.04
C THR A 290 17.17 -16.01 -9.84
N SER A 291 18.05 -16.74 -9.14
CA SER A 291 19.47 -16.44 -9.01
C SER A 291 20.29 -17.22 -10.04
N ILE A 292 21.36 -16.62 -10.53
CA ILE A 292 22.32 -17.24 -11.48
C ILE A 292 23.52 -17.81 -10.73
N ASP A 293 24.04 -17.03 -9.78
CA ASP A 293 25.11 -17.38 -8.85
C ASP A 293 24.90 -16.62 -7.53
N ASP A 294 25.89 -16.64 -6.62
CA ASP A 294 25.79 -16.04 -5.28
C ASP A 294 25.74 -14.49 -5.26
N SER A 295 25.91 -13.85 -6.42
CA SER A 295 25.98 -12.40 -6.58
C SER A 295 25.16 -11.83 -7.75
N HIS A 296 24.60 -12.70 -8.60
CA HIS A 296 23.78 -12.31 -9.74
C HIS A 296 22.39 -12.93 -9.69
N GLY A 297 21.39 -12.11 -9.95
CA GLY A 297 19.99 -12.50 -10.07
C GLY A 297 19.36 -11.98 -11.36
N VAL A 298 18.19 -12.49 -11.71
CA VAL A 298 17.45 -12.02 -12.89
C VAL A 298 16.61 -10.78 -12.54
N ALA A 299 16.73 -9.73 -13.34
CA ALA A 299 16.00 -8.46 -13.21
C ALA A 299 15.43 -7.98 -14.56
N ILE A 300 14.57 -6.95 -14.52
CA ILE A 300 13.92 -6.33 -15.68
C ILE A 300 14.66 -5.04 -16.02
N LEU A 301 15.24 -4.97 -17.21
CA LEU A 301 16.13 -3.89 -17.63
C LEU A 301 15.54 -3.11 -18.78
N TYR A 302 15.65 -1.78 -18.71
CA TYR A 302 15.39 -0.88 -19.83
C TYR A 302 16.66 -0.10 -20.09
N HIS A 303 17.25 -0.24 -21.29
CA HIS A 303 18.58 0.28 -21.61
C HIS A 303 19.63 -0.11 -20.55
N ASP A 304 19.71 -1.40 -20.24
CA ASP A 304 20.65 -2.01 -19.28
C ASP A 304 20.55 -1.53 -17.82
N LEU A 305 19.51 -0.74 -17.49
CA LEU A 305 19.28 -0.26 -16.13
C LEU A 305 18.02 -0.91 -15.52
N PRO A 306 18.05 -1.30 -14.23
CA PRO A 306 16.87 -1.79 -13.52
C PRO A 306 15.73 -0.77 -13.53
N ILE A 307 14.56 -1.20 -14.02
CA ILE A 307 13.38 -0.33 -14.08
C ILE A 307 12.78 -0.06 -12.69
N ALA A 308 11.99 0.99 -12.56
CA ALA A 308 11.03 1.07 -11.45
C ALA A 308 9.89 0.08 -11.71
N ALA A 309 10.08 -1.18 -11.31
CA ALA A 309 9.15 -2.30 -11.55
C ALA A 309 7.91 -2.21 -10.65
N TYR A 310 6.96 -1.34 -11.00
CA TYR A 310 5.69 -1.19 -10.29
C TYR A 310 4.79 -2.41 -10.48
N PHE A 311 4.08 -2.81 -9.43
CA PHE A 311 3.08 -3.88 -9.47
C PHE A 311 1.97 -3.60 -8.46
N PHE A 312 0.81 -4.23 -8.65
CA PHE A 312 -0.37 -4.01 -7.83
C PHE A 312 -1.27 -5.26 -7.83
N SER A 313 -2.27 -5.32 -6.94
CA SER A 313 -3.07 -6.52 -6.74
C SER A 313 -3.87 -6.94 -7.98
N SER A 314 -4.78 -6.09 -8.45
CA SER A 314 -5.65 -6.41 -9.60
C SER A 314 -6.22 -5.16 -10.25
N SER A 315 -6.55 -5.27 -11.54
CA SER A 315 -7.10 -4.16 -12.34
C SER A 315 -8.62 -4.26 -12.52
N GLY A 316 -9.21 -3.26 -13.17
CA GLY A 316 -10.59 -3.32 -13.69
C GLY A 316 -10.70 -3.92 -15.09
N GLY A 317 -9.73 -4.74 -15.52
CA GLY A 317 -9.67 -5.35 -16.86
C GLY A 317 -8.58 -4.78 -17.78
N GLN A 318 -7.94 -3.68 -17.38
CA GLN A 318 -6.81 -3.07 -18.08
C GLN A 318 -5.89 -2.38 -17.06
N THR A 319 -4.57 -2.49 -17.25
CA THR A 319 -3.59 -1.73 -16.47
C THR A 319 -3.54 -0.27 -16.91
N GLU A 320 -3.08 0.60 -16.02
CA GLU A 320 -2.97 2.03 -16.23
C GLU A 320 -1.57 2.41 -16.72
N SER A 321 -1.49 3.43 -17.58
CA SER A 321 -0.20 4.02 -17.95
C SER A 321 0.35 4.88 -16.81
N ALA A 322 1.68 4.95 -16.66
CA ALA A 322 2.26 5.79 -15.60
C ALA A 322 1.95 7.30 -15.77
N ILE A 323 1.77 7.76 -17.02
CA ILE A 323 1.41 9.16 -17.30
C ILE A 323 -0.03 9.46 -16.88
N ASP A 324 -0.95 8.52 -17.08
CA ASP A 324 -2.34 8.67 -16.65
C ASP A 324 -2.47 8.56 -15.11
N ALA A 325 -1.76 7.63 -14.49
CA ALA A 325 -1.80 7.44 -13.04
C ALA A 325 -1.11 8.57 -12.26
N TRP A 326 0.05 9.04 -12.72
CA TRP A 326 0.95 9.91 -11.94
C TRP A 326 1.46 11.16 -12.69
N GLY A 327 1.05 11.36 -13.94
CA GLY A 327 1.47 12.52 -14.74
C GLY A 327 2.89 12.46 -15.30
N SER A 328 3.62 11.37 -15.06
CA SER A 328 5.00 11.18 -15.53
C SER A 328 5.09 10.02 -16.51
N TYR A 329 5.64 10.26 -17.69
CA TYR A 329 5.82 9.23 -18.70
C TYR A 329 6.88 8.22 -18.27
N VAL A 330 6.53 6.93 -18.38
CA VAL A 330 7.43 5.80 -18.13
C VAL A 330 7.27 4.83 -19.31
N PRO A 331 8.29 4.68 -20.18
CA PRO A 331 8.13 4.04 -21.48
C PRO A 331 7.74 2.56 -21.40
N TYR A 332 8.23 1.87 -20.39
CA TYR A 332 7.96 0.45 -20.16
C TYR A 332 6.66 0.19 -19.38
N ALA A 333 6.02 1.20 -18.79
CA ALA A 333 4.82 1.05 -17.96
C ALA A 333 3.60 1.70 -18.63
N ILE A 334 3.17 1.07 -19.73
CA ILE A 334 1.98 1.45 -20.50
C ILE A 334 0.80 0.53 -20.19
N GLY A 335 -0.42 1.00 -20.46
CA GLY A 335 -1.63 0.21 -20.24
C GLY A 335 -1.72 -1.01 -21.16
N VAL A 336 -1.95 -2.19 -20.58
CA VAL A 336 -2.17 -3.47 -21.28
C VAL A 336 -3.45 -4.13 -20.76
N ALA A 337 -4.09 -4.95 -21.59
CA ALA A 337 -5.27 -5.70 -21.16
C ALA A 337 -4.94 -6.59 -19.94
N ASP A 338 -5.92 -6.83 -19.08
CA ASP A 338 -5.79 -7.71 -17.93
C ASP A 338 -7.12 -8.41 -17.65
N PRO A 339 -7.61 -9.24 -18.59
CA PRO A 339 -8.91 -9.90 -18.50
C PRO A 339 -8.99 -10.86 -17.29
N TRP A 340 -7.87 -11.36 -16.81
CA TRP A 340 -7.80 -12.25 -15.65
C TRP A 340 -8.28 -11.59 -14.35
N SER A 341 -8.07 -10.27 -14.19
CA SER A 341 -8.60 -9.54 -13.03
C SER A 341 -10.12 -9.48 -12.99
N LEU A 342 -10.80 -9.73 -14.12
CA LEU A 342 -12.26 -9.79 -14.20
C LEU A 342 -12.82 -11.19 -13.89
N GLN A 343 -11.96 -12.18 -13.62
CA GLN A 343 -12.39 -13.54 -13.33
C GLN A 343 -12.65 -13.73 -11.82
N ILE A 344 -13.90 -14.06 -11.46
CA ILE A 344 -14.34 -14.24 -10.07
C ILE A 344 -13.52 -15.29 -9.29
N ASN A 345 -13.10 -16.38 -9.95
CA ASN A 345 -12.29 -17.45 -9.35
C ASN A 345 -10.85 -17.00 -9.03
N LEU A 346 -10.33 -15.97 -9.72
CA LEU A 346 -8.99 -15.43 -9.49
C LEU A 346 -9.02 -14.20 -8.56
N ASN A 347 -10.04 -13.35 -8.69
CA ASN A 347 -10.14 -12.04 -8.04
C ASN A 347 -11.41 -11.87 -7.19
N ALA A 348 -11.87 -12.91 -6.50
CA ALA A 348 -13.18 -12.93 -5.83
C ALA A 348 -13.50 -11.68 -4.98
N ARG A 349 -12.48 -11.11 -4.33
CA ARG A 349 -12.62 -9.95 -3.44
C ARG A 349 -12.71 -8.60 -4.16
N TYR A 350 -12.13 -8.49 -5.35
CA TYR A 350 -11.98 -7.21 -6.04
C TYR A 350 -12.41 -7.24 -7.51
N VAL A 351 -12.97 -8.33 -8.02
CA VAL A 351 -13.62 -8.33 -9.33
C VAL A 351 -14.77 -7.32 -9.38
N SER A 352 -15.48 -7.19 -8.25
CA SER A 352 -16.46 -6.15 -7.99
C SER A 352 -16.44 -5.81 -6.50
N TRP A 353 -16.61 -4.54 -6.16
CA TRP A 353 -16.75 -4.07 -4.79
C TRP A 353 -17.72 -2.89 -4.72
N ILE A 354 -18.39 -2.74 -3.57
CA ILE A 354 -19.20 -1.56 -3.23
C ILE A 354 -18.61 -0.92 -1.97
N ARG A 355 -18.47 0.42 -1.98
CA ARG A 355 -17.90 1.21 -0.90
C ARG A 355 -18.72 2.48 -0.66
N PRO A 356 -19.46 2.56 0.46
CA PRO A 356 -19.99 3.82 0.92
C PRO A 356 -18.85 4.68 1.49
N VAL A 357 -18.83 5.96 1.12
CA VAL A 357 -17.91 6.97 1.63
C VAL A 357 -18.74 8.05 2.30
N SER A 358 -18.43 8.37 3.56
CA SER A 358 -19.17 9.40 4.30
C SER A 358 -18.99 10.76 3.66
N GLN A 359 -19.98 11.61 3.86
CA GLN A 359 -19.92 12.97 3.38
C GLN A 359 -18.71 13.75 3.93
N GLU A 360 -18.38 13.58 5.21
CA GLU A 360 -17.17 14.19 5.78
C GLU A 360 -15.90 13.85 5.00
N VAL A 361 -15.74 12.59 4.58
CA VAL A 361 -14.58 12.14 3.80
C VAL A 361 -14.59 12.74 2.40
N VAL A 362 -15.74 12.75 1.72
CA VAL A 362 -15.87 13.34 0.37
C VAL A 362 -15.60 14.85 0.42
N ALA A 363 -16.29 15.58 1.29
CA ALA A 363 -16.11 17.03 1.46
C ALA A 363 -14.67 17.38 1.82
N GLY A 364 -14.07 16.66 2.78
CA GLY A 364 -12.67 16.80 3.16
C GLY A 364 -11.72 16.52 1.99
N ALA A 365 -12.01 15.52 1.14
CA ALA A 365 -11.16 15.20 0.00
C ALA A 365 -11.05 16.37 -0.98
N PHE A 366 -12.17 17.04 -1.25
CA PHE A 366 -12.28 18.19 -2.15
C PHE A 366 -12.02 19.55 -1.50
N SER A 367 -11.77 19.58 -0.18
CA SER A 367 -11.62 20.81 0.62
C SER A 367 -12.85 21.73 0.48
N LEU A 368 -14.03 21.14 0.63
CA LEU A 368 -15.34 21.80 0.63
C LEU A 368 -16.01 21.61 2.00
N ASP A 369 -16.91 22.53 2.37
CA ASP A 369 -17.74 22.40 3.58
C ASP A 369 -18.73 21.22 3.44
N ASP A 370 -19.28 21.07 2.24
CA ASP A 370 -20.17 20.00 1.86
C ASP A 370 -20.09 19.70 0.35
N VAL A 371 -20.78 18.64 -0.08
CA VAL A 371 -20.87 18.13 -1.43
C VAL A 371 -22.28 17.61 -1.61
N ILE A 372 -23.00 18.16 -2.58
CA ILE A 372 -24.35 17.75 -2.94
C ILE A 372 -24.36 16.96 -4.26
N ARG A 373 -23.29 17.05 -5.05
CA ARG A 373 -23.18 16.40 -6.35
C ARG A 373 -21.74 16.00 -6.63
N LEU A 374 -21.55 14.76 -7.09
CA LEU A 374 -20.32 14.23 -7.65
C LEU A 374 -20.55 13.84 -9.10
N GLU A 375 -19.57 14.11 -9.95
CA GLU A 375 -19.61 13.78 -11.37
C GLU A 375 -18.25 13.28 -11.84
N ILE A 376 -18.21 12.07 -12.40
CA ILE A 376 -17.05 11.58 -13.15
C ILE A 376 -16.98 12.38 -14.45
N SER A 377 -15.98 13.25 -14.56
CA SER A 377 -15.90 14.23 -15.65
C SER A 377 -15.13 13.69 -16.85
N ASN A 378 -14.22 12.74 -16.63
CA ASN A 378 -13.44 12.09 -17.70
C ASN A 378 -12.91 10.72 -17.24
N ARG A 379 -12.62 9.83 -18.20
CA ARG A 379 -11.97 8.53 -17.98
C ARG A 379 -10.74 8.38 -18.89
N HIS A 380 -9.74 7.65 -18.41
CA HIS A 380 -8.62 7.23 -19.23
C HIS A 380 -9.02 6.07 -20.15
N GLN A 381 -8.15 5.72 -21.11
CA GLN A 381 -8.40 4.61 -22.02
C GLN A 381 -8.60 3.26 -21.29
N SER A 382 -7.93 3.10 -20.15
CA SER A 382 -8.07 1.95 -19.23
C SER A 382 -9.45 1.84 -18.56
N GLY A 383 -10.30 2.87 -18.68
CA GLY A 383 -11.59 2.97 -18.00
C GLY A 383 -11.52 3.53 -16.57
N THR A 384 -10.32 3.78 -16.03
CA THR A 384 -10.18 4.43 -14.72
C THR A 384 -10.69 5.88 -14.78
N VAL A 385 -11.10 6.40 -13.63
CA VAL A 385 -11.52 7.80 -13.50
C VAL A 385 -10.31 8.71 -13.66
N ALA A 386 -10.31 9.55 -14.70
CA ALA A 386 -9.27 10.55 -14.91
C ALA A 386 -9.49 11.77 -14.02
N SER A 387 -10.74 12.24 -13.96
CA SER A 387 -11.12 13.40 -13.16
C SER A 387 -12.54 13.26 -12.63
N ILE A 388 -12.74 13.73 -11.41
CA ILE A 388 -14.03 13.79 -10.71
C ILE A 388 -14.25 15.19 -10.16
N THR A 389 -15.47 15.71 -10.33
CA THR A 389 -15.88 17.04 -9.90
C THR A 389 -16.88 16.94 -8.76
N ALA A 390 -16.66 17.70 -7.69
CA ALA A 390 -17.60 17.90 -6.60
C ALA A 390 -18.22 19.30 -6.66
N THR A 391 -19.52 19.39 -6.39
CA THR A 391 -20.25 20.66 -6.24
C THR A 391 -20.85 20.75 -4.83
N SER A 392 -20.62 21.84 -4.13
CA SER A 392 -21.21 22.12 -2.80
C SER A 392 -22.60 22.75 -2.89
N SER A 393 -23.33 22.77 -1.78
CA SER A 393 -24.62 23.44 -1.58
C SER A 393 -24.58 24.94 -1.90
N LYS A 394 -23.40 25.56 -1.75
CA LYS A 394 -23.12 26.97 -2.09
C LYS A 394 -22.69 27.17 -3.55
N GLY A 395 -22.74 26.13 -4.38
CA GLY A 395 -22.36 26.16 -5.79
C GLY A 395 -20.85 26.17 -6.04
N LYS A 396 -20.00 26.02 -5.01
CA LYS A 396 -18.54 25.93 -5.19
C LYS A 396 -18.18 24.59 -5.83
N LYS A 397 -17.37 24.62 -6.88
CA LYS A 397 -16.86 23.42 -7.55
C LYS A 397 -15.40 23.16 -7.19
N SER A 398 -15.03 21.88 -7.11
CA SER A 398 -13.67 21.42 -6.90
C SER A 398 -13.43 20.17 -7.74
N VAL A 399 -12.25 20.04 -8.34
CA VAL A 399 -11.90 18.94 -9.24
C VAL A 399 -10.67 18.23 -8.71
N LEU A 400 -10.70 16.90 -8.73
CA LEU A 400 -9.56 16.05 -8.40
C LEU A 400 -9.29 15.06 -9.53
N THR A 401 -8.06 14.60 -9.63
CA THR A 401 -7.77 13.38 -10.39
C THR A 401 -8.41 12.17 -9.70
N GLY A 402 -8.68 11.10 -10.44
CA GLY A 402 -9.21 9.88 -9.84
C GLY A 402 -8.31 9.28 -8.76
N GLU A 403 -6.98 9.30 -8.95
CA GLU A 403 -6.04 8.80 -7.94
C GLU A 403 -6.02 9.66 -6.68
N ALA A 404 -6.06 10.99 -6.82
CA ALA A 404 -6.14 11.89 -5.66
C ALA A 404 -7.43 11.64 -4.86
N PHE A 405 -8.55 11.44 -5.55
CA PHE A 405 -9.80 11.11 -4.89
C PHE A 405 -9.77 9.71 -4.26
N ARG A 406 -9.32 8.68 -4.99
CA ARG A 406 -9.17 7.30 -4.49
C ARG A 406 -8.36 7.26 -3.20
N SER A 407 -7.20 7.92 -3.18
CA SER A 407 -6.31 7.96 -2.02
C SER A 407 -6.99 8.62 -0.80
N LYS A 408 -7.60 9.80 -1.00
CA LYS A 408 -8.27 10.53 0.10
C LYS A 408 -9.55 9.84 0.58
N ALA A 409 -10.32 9.24 -0.33
CA ALA A 409 -11.56 8.52 -0.04
C ALA A 409 -11.32 7.05 0.36
N LYS A 410 -10.08 6.57 0.30
CA LYS A 410 -9.66 5.20 0.60
C LYS A 410 -10.40 4.15 -0.24
N LEU A 411 -10.66 4.47 -1.51
CA LEU A 411 -11.25 3.53 -2.45
C LEU A 411 -10.22 2.45 -2.86
N PRO A 412 -10.66 1.21 -3.15
CA PRO A 412 -9.79 0.12 -3.62
C PRO A 412 -8.90 0.49 -4.82
N SER A 413 -9.48 1.12 -5.85
CA SER A 413 -8.83 1.46 -7.12
C SER A 413 -9.43 2.75 -7.70
N THR A 414 -8.86 3.23 -8.81
CA THR A 414 -9.40 4.33 -9.63
C THR A 414 -10.43 3.85 -10.66
N TRP A 415 -10.68 2.54 -10.77
CA TRP A 415 -11.73 1.98 -11.60
C TRP A 415 -13.00 1.88 -10.77
N PHE A 416 -13.82 2.94 -10.81
CA PHE A 416 -15.08 3.01 -10.10
C PHE A 416 -16.14 3.81 -10.87
N ASP A 417 -17.39 3.63 -10.45
CA ASP A 417 -18.57 4.39 -10.82
C ASP A 417 -19.44 4.64 -9.57
N PHE A 418 -20.49 5.45 -9.70
CA PHE A 418 -21.51 5.56 -8.67
C PHE A 418 -22.33 4.26 -8.61
N GLU A 419 -22.69 3.83 -7.41
CA GLU A 419 -23.58 2.67 -7.26
C GLU A 419 -24.95 3.02 -7.87
N ILE A 420 -25.40 2.20 -8.82
CA ILE A 420 -26.74 2.34 -9.39
C ILE A 420 -27.71 1.68 -8.39
N PRO A 421 -28.75 2.39 -7.91
CA PRO A 421 -29.77 1.78 -7.08
C PRO A 421 -30.36 0.57 -7.79
N GLN A 422 -30.23 -0.62 -7.19
CA GLN A 422 -30.88 -1.82 -7.73
C GLN A 422 -32.39 -1.59 -7.71
N ILE A 423 -33.02 -1.54 -8.88
CA ILE A 423 -34.47 -1.51 -8.98
C ILE A 423 -34.93 -2.90 -8.53
N SER A 424 -35.40 -2.99 -7.29
CA SER A 424 -36.13 -4.15 -6.79
C SER A 424 -37.34 -4.36 -7.70
N GLU A 425 -37.32 -5.39 -8.57
CA GLU A 425 -38.54 -5.86 -9.21
C GLU A 425 -39.52 -6.22 -8.09
N ALA A 426 -40.55 -5.39 -7.93
CA ALA A 426 -41.62 -5.68 -7.00
C ALA A 426 -42.25 -7.01 -7.44
N THR A 427 -42.04 -8.05 -6.65
CA THR A 427 -42.76 -9.32 -6.79
C THR A 427 -44.26 -8.98 -6.81
N PRO A 428 -44.99 -9.28 -7.90
CA PRO A 428 -46.41 -8.99 -7.92
C PRO A 428 -47.08 -9.77 -6.79
N ALA A 429 -47.87 -9.07 -5.99
CA ALA A 429 -48.63 -9.66 -4.91
C ALA A 429 -49.47 -10.84 -5.46
N PRO A 430 -49.53 -11.98 -4.75
CA PRO A 430 -50.37 -13.09 -5.17
C PRO A 430 -51.81 -12.60 -5.29
N THR A 431 -52.40 -12.84 -6.46
CA THR A 431 -53.81 -12.55 -6.73
C THR A 431 -54.63 -13.53 -5.90
N ASP A 432 -55.31 -13.03 -4.87
CA ASP A 432 -56.30 -13.79 -4.12
C ASP A 432 -57.45 -14.15 -5.07
N THR A 433 -57.39 -15.33 -5.67
CA THR A 433 -58.56 -15.96 -6.29
C THR A 433 -59.42 -16.53 -5.17
N ALA A 434 -60.39 -15.72 -4.72
CA ALA A 434 -61.52 -16.20 -3.96
C ALA A 434 -62.32 -17.21 -4.81
N THR A 435 -62.19 -18.49 -4.50
CA THR A 435 -63.12 -19.52 -4.99
C THR A 435 -64.45 -19.39 -4.24
N SER A 436 -65.48 -18.93 -4.93
CA SER A 436 -66.87 -19.09 -4.52
C SER A 436 -67.33 -20.54 -4.73
N ASN A 437 -68.08 -21.06 -3.77
CA ASN A 437 -68.76 -22.34 -3.76
C ASN A 437 -69.47 -22.72 -5.08
N LEU A 438 -69.35 -23.99 -5.48
CA LEU A 438 -70.45 -24.97 -5.59
C LEU A 438 -69.90 -26.39 -5.76
#